data_AF-A0A1V6AU65-F1
#
_entry.id   AF-A0A1V6AU65-F1
#
_cell.length_a   1.000
_cell.length_b   1.000
_cell.length_c   1.000
_cell.angle_alpha   90.00
_cell.angle_beta   90.00
_cell.angle_gamma   90.00
#
_symmetry.space_group_name_H-M   'P 1'
#
loop_
_entity.id
_entity.type
_entity.pdbx_description
1 polymer ?
#
loop_
_entity_poly.entity_id
_entity_poly.type
_entity_poly.pdbx_seq_one_letter_code
_entity_poly.pdbx_strand_id
1 'polypeptide(L)'
;MKEFDLESLSTFDGKNGRPCFIAHGDKVIDVSASKLWKTGTHMKRHQAGTDLTSDISAAPHGTEVLDKYPQVGVLKKKAAEKYLPDSLEMLMERVPFLRRHPHPMIVHFPMVFSIVPLFFYLLFILTGMQAFETTAFHCLGADILFIPPSIATGFLTWWVNYQAKPMKPVRIKIYFSFILLAVAIIAFLWRILSPEAFALGGKEAIIYLMLLLSMAVIVSVIGFYGGGLTFPHEKK
;
A
#
# COMPACT_ATOMS: atom_id res chain seq x y z
N MET A 1 13.03 25.27 27.34
CA MET A 1 12.76 23.85 27.05
C MET A 1 13.87 23.36 26.13
N LYS A 2 14.42 22.15 26.32
CA LYS A 2 15.57 21.68 25.53
C LYS A 2 15.14 21.32 24.11
N GLU A 3 15.88 21.75 23.10
CA GLU A 3 15.62 21.37 21.70
C GLU A 3 16.42 20.11 21.34
N PHE A 4 15.78 19.23 20.57
CA PHE A 4 16.38 18.02 20.03
C PHE A 4 16.15 17.99 18.52
N ASP A 5 17.14 17.60 17.75
CA ASP A 5 16.94 17.09 16.38
C ASP A 5 16.90 15.55 16.40
N LEU A 6 16.64 14.92 15.24
CA LEU A 6 16.56 13.46 15.16
C LEU A 6 17.89 12.78 15.51
N GLU A 7 19.01 13.42 15.21
CA GLU A 7 20.34 12.87 15.48
C GLU A 7 20.65 12.87 16.98
N SER A 8 20.46 14.01 17.65
CA SER A 8 20.60 14.10 19.11
C SER A 8 19.57 13.23 19.84
N LEU A 9 18.32 13.15 19.36
CA LEU A 9 17.30 12.26 19.93
C LEU A 9 17.74 10.79 19.87
N SER A 10 18.37 10.35 18.77
CA SER A 10 18.82 8.96 18.58
C SER A 10 19.83 8.47 19.62
N THR A 11 20.48 9.38 20.34
CA THR A 11 21.40 9.03 21.43
C THR A 11 20.69 8.58 22.70
N PHE A 12 19.39 8.85 22.85
CA PHE A 12 18.56 8.50 24.01
C PHE A 12 17.76 7.22 23.75
N ASP A 13 18.49 6.14 23.44
CA ASP A 13 17.97 4.87 22.95
C ASP A 13 17.77 3.80 24.02
N GLY A 14 17.96 4.10 25.30
CA GLY A 14 17.85 3.11 26.38
C GLY A 14 19.00 2.10 26.49
N LYS A 15 19.99 2.15 25.58
CA LYS A 15 21.12 1.21 25.58
C LYS A 15 22.25 1.72 26.45
N ASN A 16 23.05 0.79 26.99
CA ASN A 16 24.22 1.10 27.80
C ASN A 16 23.92 2.05 28.98
N GLY A 17 22.73 1.92 29.59
CA GLY A 17 22.29 2.76 30.71
C GLY A 17 21.84 4.17 30.33
N ARG A 18 21.73 4.49 29.04
CA ARG A 18 21.19 5.77 28.58
C ARG A 18 19.67 5.86 28.82
N PRO A 19 19.10 7.07 28.95
CA PRO A 19 17.65 7.25 29.02
C PRO A 19 16.94 6.79 27.74
N CYS A 20 15.65 6.49 27.84
CA CYS A 20 14.76 6.21 26.72
C CYS A 20 13.89 7.43 26.43
N PHE A 21 14.21 8.19 25.39
CA PHE A 21 13.35 9.29 24.93
C PHE A 21 12.62 8.91 23.65
N ILE A 22 11.42 9.45 23.45
CA ILE A 22 10.68 9.35 22.19
C ILE A 22 10.14 10.72 21.81
N ALA A 23 9.94 10.97 20.52
CA ALA A 23 9.19 12.14 20.08
C ALA A 23 7.76 11.78 19.66
N HIS A 24 6.81 12.64 20.01
CA HIS A 24 5.43 12.61 19.53
C HIS A 24 4.94 14.04 19.28
N GLY A 25 4.61 14.35 18.03
CA GLY A 25 4.34 15.70 17.57
C GLY A 25 5.60 16.56 17.64
N ASP A 26 5.54 17.63 18.43
CA ASP A 26 6.67 18.49 18.76
C ASP A 26 7.30 18.17 20.12
N LYS A 27 6.76 17.21 20.88
CA LYS A 27 7.20 16.90 22.24
C LYS A 27 8.25 15.80 22.25
N VAL A 28 9.28 15.96 23.08
CA VAL A 28 10.22 14.88 23.45
C VAL A 28 9.90 14.43 24.87
N ILE A 29 9.58 13.15 25.03
CA ILE A 29 9.03 12.56 26.26
C ILE A 29 9.99 11.50 26.78
N ASP A 30 10.30 11.56 28.08
CA ASP A 30 11.15 10.58 28.75
C ASP A 30 10.34 9.39 29.28
N VAL A 31 10.45 8.27 28.59
CA VAL A 31 9.75 7.02 28.92
C VAL A 31 10.63 6.04 29.72
N SER A 32 11.78 6.47 30.23
CA SER A 32 12.74 5.63 30.96
C SER A 32 12.14 4.94 32.19
N ALA A 33 11.18 5.58 32.85
CA ALA A 33 10.48 5.01 34.01
C ALA A 33 9.53 3.86 33.64
N SER A 34 9.22 3.67 32.35
CA SER A 34 8.30 2.65 31.91
C SER A 34 8.93 1.26 31.91
N LYS A 35 8.28 0.29 32.56
CA LYS A 35 8.69 -1.12 32.50
C LYS A 35 8.71 -1.66 31.06
N LEU A 36 7.88 -1.10 30.17
CA LEU A 36 7.74 -1.53 28.78
C LEU A 36 8.81 -0.95 27.84
N TRP A 37 9.68 -0.07 28.35
CA TRP A 37 10.75 0.60 27.58
C TRP A 37 12.14 0.34 28.15
N LYS A 38 12.28 -0.51 29.18
CA LYS A 38 13.55 -0.74 29.92
C LYS A 38 14.74 -1.15 29.05
N THR A 39 14.49 -1.80 27.92
CA THR A 39 15.54 -2.26 27.00
C THR A 39 15.76 -1.30 25.82
N GLY A 40 15.17 -0.10 25.85
CA GLY A 40 15.18 0.81 24.71
C GLY A 40 14.25 0.41 23.57
N THR A 41 13.47 -0.67 23.73
CA THR A 41 12.55 -1.17 22.71
C THR A 41 11.21 -1.50 23.32
N HIS A 42 10.14 -1.02 22.70
CA HIS A 42 8.77 -1.32 23.07
C HIS A 42 8.15 -2.35 22.11
N MET A 43 7.62 -3.43 22.67
CA MET A 43 6.97 -4.52 21.93
C MET A 43 7.81 -5.11 20.79
N LYS A 44 9.15 -5.07 20.94
CA LYS A 44 10.14 -5.48 19.91
C LYS A 44 9.98 -4.75 18.55
N ARG A 45 9.19 -3.67 18.50
CA ARG A 45 8.81 -3.00 17.26
C ARG A 45 9.21 -1.53 17.24
N HIS A 46 9.07 -0.83 18.36
CA HIS A 46 9.33 0.60 18.45
C HIS A 46 10.59 0.84 19.26
N GLN A 47 11.52 1.63 18.72
CA GLN A 47 12.80 1.93 19.37
C GLN A 47 12.72 3.29 20.08
N ALA A 48 13.39 3.41 21.22
CA ALA A 48 13.67 4.69 21.82
C ALA A 48 14.70 5.46 20.97
N GLY A 49 14.74 6.77 21.12
CA GLY A 49 15.56 7.67 20.33
C GLY A 49 14.97 8.01 18.95
N THR A 50 13.69 7.73 18.70
CA THR A 50 13.04 8.04 17.42
C THR A 50 11.76 8.86 17.59
N ASP A 51 11.33 9.47 16.49
CA ASP A 51 10.00 10.08 16.37
C ASP A 51 8.98 8.97 16.08
N LEU A 52 8.00 8.83 16.98
CA LEU A 52 6.94 7.82 16.93
C LEU A 52 5.56 8.46 16.70
N THR A 53 5.53 9.68 16.17
CA THR A 53 4.29 10.43 15.91
C THR A 53 3.32 9.65 15.03
N SER A 54 3.82 9.01 13.96
CA SER A 54 2.99 8.19 13.07
C SER A 54 2.65 6.83 13.67
N ASP A 55 3.57 6.24 14.44
CA ASP A 55 3.45 4.87 14.95
C ASP A 55 2.32 4.71 15.98
N ILE A 56 2.01 5.75 16.75
CA ILE A 56 0.97 5.66 17.79
C ILE A 56 -0.43 5.40 17.22
N SER A 57 -0.67 5.77 15.95
CA SER A 57 -1.95 5.50 15.27
C SER A 57 -2.24 4.01 15.07
N ALA A 58 -1.20 3.17 15.09
CA ALA A 58 -1.31 1.72 14.97
C ALA A 58 -1.24 1.00 16.34
N ALA A 59 -1.12 1.75 17.45
CA ALA A 59 -1.06 1.20 18.79
C ALA A 59 -2.47 0.81 19.31
N PRO A 60 -2.58 -0.16 20.23
CA PRO A 60 -3.87 -0.51 20.86
C PRO A 60 -4.34 0.52 21.91
N HIS A 61 -3.75 1.71 21.94
CA HIS A 61 -4.02 2.78 22.89
C HIS A 61 -3.80 4.15 22.24
N GLY A 62 -4.40 5.21 22.80
CA GLY A 62 -4.18 6.58 22.37
C GLY A 62 -2.93 7.21 22.97
N THR A 63 -2.81 8.53 22.81
CA THR A 63 -1.68 9.34 23.30
C THR A 63 -1.74 9.60 24.80
N GLU A 64 -2.86 9.31 25.46
CA GLU A 64 -3.10 9.61 26.88
C GLU A 64 -2.13 8.84 27.79
N VAL A 65 -1.58 7.72 27.30
CA VAL A 65 -0.56 6.96 28.03
C VAL A 65 0.77 7.72 28.13
N LEU A 66 1.05 8.63 27.19
CA LEU A 66 2.26 9.44 27.14
C LEU A 66 2.23 10.57 28.17
N ASP A 67 1.04 11.08 28.52
CA ASP A 67 0.86 12.16 29.50
C ASP A 67 1.32 11.77 30.92
N LYS A 68 1.52 10.46 31.16
CA LYS A 68 2.06 9.92 32.41
C LYS A 68 3.57 10.15 32.58
N TYR A 69 4.25 10.60 31.53
CA TYR A 69 5.70 10.73 31.48
C TYR A 69 6.11 12.19 31.26
N PRO A 70 7.27 12.62 31.81
CA PRO A 70 7.68 14.01 31.72
C PRO A 70 8.13 14.38 30.29
N GLN A 71 7.69 15.55 29.84
CA GLN A 71 8.24 16.18 28.64
C GLN A 71 9.59 16.81 28.98
N VAL A 72 10.65 16.36 28.31
CA VAL A 72 12.03 16.81 28.53
C VAL A 72 12.51 17.79 27.47
N GLY A 73 11.74 17.98 26.39
CA GLY A 73 12.10 18.91 25.33
C GLY A 73 11.08 19.05 24.22
N VAL A 74 11.55 19.67 23.14
CA VAL A 74 10.84 19.78 21.87
C VAL A 74 11.68 19.27 20.71
N LEU A 75 11.04 18.61 19.75
CA LEU A 75 11.67 18.16 18.52
C LEU A 75 11.71 19.32 17.52
N LYS A 76 12.92 19.72 17.13
CA LYS A 76 13.18 20.71 16.09
C LYS A 76 12.69 20.13 14.76
N LYS A 77 11.51 20.57 14.32
CA LYS A 77 10.98 20.23 13.00
C LYS A 77 11.94 20.78 11.94
N LYS A 78 12.59 19.89 11.19
CA LYS A 78 13.18 20.27 9.91
C LYS A 78 12.00 20.78 9.06
N ALA A 79 12.09 22.01 8.54
CA ALA A 79 11.06 22.54 7.66
C ALA A 79 10.82 21.50 6.56
N ALA A 80 9.61 20.95 6.50
CA ALA A 80 9.27 19.97 5.49
C ALA A 80 9.41 20.69 4.14
N GLU A 81 10.39 20.29 3.32
CA GLU A 81 10.50 20.81 1.97
C GLU A 81 9.17 20.57 1.27
N LYS A 82 8.63 21.62 0.64
CA LYS A 82 7.34 21.54 -0.03
C LYS A 82 7.47 20.65 -1.26
N TYR A 83 6.93 19.44 -1.17
CA TYR A 83 7.04 18.41 -2.22
C TYR A 83 5.73 18.20 -3.01
N LEU A 84 4.63 18.84 -2.59
CA LEU A 84 3.34 18.82 -3.29
C LEU A 84 3.10 20.16 -4.00
N PRO A 85 2.53 20.15 -5.22
CA PRO A 85 2.04 21.35 -5.88
C PRO A 85 0.89 21.99 -5.09
N ASP A 86 0.81 23.32 -5.08
CA ASP A 86 -0.21 24.10 -4.34
C ASP A 86 -1.64 23.70 -4.68
N SER A 87 -1.91 23.41 -5.96
CA SER A 87 -3.23 22.99 -6.43
C SER A 87 -3.67 21.66 -5.83
N LEU A 88 -2.74 20.71 -5.67
CA LEU A 88 -3.01 19.42 -5.06
C LEU A 88 -3.19 19.55 -3.55
N GLU A 89 -2.37 20.37 -2.90
CA GLU A 89 -2.49 20.68 -1.48
C GLU A 89 -3.87 21.28 -1.15
N MET A 90 -4.30 22.28 -1.92
CA MET A 90 -5.63 22.89 -1.79
C MET A 90 -6.78 21.89 -2.03
N LEU A 91 -6.65 21.00 -3.01
CA LEU A 91 -7.64 19.94 -3.25
C LEU A 91 -7.73 18.99 -2.06
N MET A 92 -6.59 18.61 -1.48
CA MET A 92 -6.51 17.71 -0.34
C MET A 92 -7.04 18.34 0.95
N GLU A 93 -7.00 19.67 1.09
CA GLU A 93 -7.67 20.40 2.16
C GLU A 93 -9.19 20.37 2.02
N ARG A 94 -9.69 20.53 0.78
CA ARG A 94 -11.13 20.45 0.48
C ARG A 94 -11.67 19.03 0.58
N VAL A 95 -10.84 18.04 0.28
CA VAL A 95 -11.20 16.61 0.31
C VAL A 95 -10.23 15.87 1.24
N PRO A 96 -10.43 15.94 2.58
CA PRO A 96 -9.53 15.33 3.57
C PRO A 96 -9.34 13.82 3.40
N PHE A 97 -10.28 13.15 2.73
CA PHE A 97 -10.18 11.74 2.35
C PHE A 97 -8.91 11.44 1.54
N LEU A 98 -8.46 12.36 0.67
CA LEU A 98 -7.26 12.14 -0.15
C LEU A 98 -5.96 12.15 0.68
N ARG A 99 -5.95 12.78 1.87
CA ARG A 99 -4.83 12.71 2.82
C ARG A 99 -4.81 11.39 3.59
N ARG A 100 -5.97 10.79 3.84
CA ARG A 100 -6.09 9.52 4.56
C ARG A 100 -5.94 8.36 3.58
N HIS A 101 -4.72 7.86 3.40
CA HIS A 101 -4.37 6.62 2.66
C HIS A 101 -5.57 5.92 1.98
N PRO A 102 -6.10 6.43 0.85
CA PRO A 102 -7.35 5.91 0.27
C PRO A 102 -7.15 4.55 -0.44
N HIS A 103 -5.99 3.92 -0.24
CA HIS A 103 -5.49 2.75 -0.94
C HIS A 103 -6.29 1.45 -0.70
N PRO A 104 -6.79 1.12 0.50
CA PRO A 104 -7.27 -0.24 0.74
C PRO A 104 -8.52 -0.60 -0.06
N MET A 105 -9.51 0.28 -0.14
CA MET A 105 -10.79 -0.03 -0.80
C MET A 105 -10.72 0.16 -2.31
N ILE A 106 -10.16 1.28 -2.79
CA ILE A 106 -10.16 1.63 -4.21
C ILE A 106 -9.19 0.76 -5.02
N VAL A 107 -8.19 0.14 -4.37
CA VAL A 107 -7.20 -0.68 -5.08
C VAL A 107 -7.37 -2.17 -4.80
N HIS A 108 -7.64 -2.62 -3.56
CA HIS A 108 -7.78 -4.07 -3.32
C HIS A 108 -9.11 -4.64 -3.81
N PHE A 109 -10.22 -3.88 -3.73
CA PHE A 109 -11.51 -4.37 -4.26
C PHE A 109 -11.43 -4.62 -5.76
N PRO A 110 -10.92 -3.69 -6.61
CA PRO A 110 -10.81 -3.96 -8.03
C PRO A 110 -9.84 -5.06 -8.43
N MET A 111 -8.76 -5.31 -7.67
CA MET A 111 -7.79 -6.37 -8.03
C MET A 111 -8.44 -7.75 -8.15
N VAL A 112 -9.57 -7.97 -7.46
CA VAL A 112 -10.32 -9.22 -7.58
C VAL A 112 -10.79 -9.46 -9.01
N PHE A 113 -11.12 -8.40 -9.76
CA PHE A 113 -11.58 -8.50 -11.14
C PHE A 113 -10.49 -8.93 -12.11
N SER A 114 -9.21 -8.85 -11.74
CA SER A 114 -8.11 -9.40 -12.53
C SER A 114 -7.86 -10.90 -12.29
N ILE A 115 -8.46 -11.49 -11.23
CA ILE A 115 -8.27 -12.90 -10.84
C ILE A 115 -9.54 -13.72 -11.10
N VAL A 116 -10.70 -13.19 -10.71
CA VAL A 116 -11.98 -13.88 -10.74
C VAL A 116 -12.44 -14.32 -12.14
N PRO A 117 -12.12 -13.61 -13.25
CA PRO A 117 -12.38 -14.12 -14.59
C PRO A 117 -11.76 -15.50 -14.85
N LEU A 118 -10.51 -15.73 -14.40
CA LEU A 118 -9.88 -17.05 -14.51
C LEU A 118 -10.68 -18.11 -13.75
N PHE A 119 -11.09 -17.81 -12.52
CA PHE A 119 -11.86 -18.74 -11.70
C PHE A 119 -13.19 -19.12 -12.33
N PHE A 120 -13.98 -18.15 -12.78
CA PHE A 120 -15.24 -18.42 -13.45
C PHE A 120 -15.05 -19.11 -14.80
N TYR A 121 -14.00 -18.78 -15.55
CA TYR A 121 -13.72 -19.47 -16.80
C TYR A 121 -13.31 -20.94 -16.57
N LEU A 122 -12.57 -21.25 -15.51
CA LEU A 122 -12.30 -22.62 -15.10
C LEU A 122 -13.58 -23.35 -14.67
N LEU A 123 -14.49 -22.70 -13.95
CA LEU A 123 -15.81 -23.27 -13.64
C LEU A 123 -16.63 -23.56 -14.90
N PHE A 124 -16.58 -22.68 -15.90
CA PHE A 124 -17.18 -22.93 -17.20
C PHE A 124 -16.59 -24.19 -17.85
N ILE A 125 -15.26 -24.33 -17.89
CA ILE A 125 -14.61 -25.52 -18.45
C ILE A 125 -15.03 -26.79 -17.70
N LEU A 126 -15.10 -26.73 -16.37
CA LEU A 126 -15.44 -27.89 -15.53
C LEU A 126 -16.91 -28.30 -15.63
N THR A 127 -17.82 -27.34 -15.77
CA THR A 127 -19.28 -27.57 -15.67
C THR A 127 -20.00 -27.52 -17.01
N GLY A 128 -19.40 -26.92 -18.04
CA GLY A 128 -20.05 -26.59 -19.31
C GLY A 128 -21.11 -25.49 -19.21
N MET A 129 -21.32 -24.88 -18.04
CA MET A 129 -22.37 -23.90 -17.84
C MET A 129 -21.95 -22.51 -18.34
N GLN A 130 -22.56 -22.05 -19.43
CA GLN A 130 -22.24 -20.78 -20.08
C GLN A 130 -22.36 -19.55 -19.16
N ALA A 131 -23.22 -19.61 -18.13
CA ALA A 131 -23.36 -18.54 -17.15
C ALA A 131 -22.04 -18.17 -16.48
N PHE A 132 -21.13 -19.13 -16.26
CA PHE A 132 -19.82 -18.86 -15.69
C PHE A 132 -18.90 -18.12 -16.66
N GLU A 133 -18.86 -18.50 -17.95
CA GLU A 133 -18.08 -17.75 -18.96
C GLU A 133 -18.59 -16.33 -19.10
N THR A 134 -19.92 -16.18 -19.16
CA THR A 134 -20.58 -14.88 -19.20
C THR A 134 -20.20 -14.04 -17.98
N THR A 135 -20.18 -14.64 -16.78
CA THR A 135 -19.74 -13.95 -15.57
C THR A 135 -18.26 -13.55 -15.64
N ALA A 136 -17.39 -14.44 -16.13
CA ALA A 136 -15.98 -14.13 -16.35
C ALA A 136 -15.78 -12.92 -17.28
N PHE A 137 -16.55 -12.85 -18.37
CA PHE A 137 -16.53 -11.74 -19.31
C PHE A 137 -16.99 -10.42 -18.69
N HIS A 138 -18.06 -10.42 -17.89
CA HIS A 138 -18.49 -9.21 -17.16
C HIS A 138 -17.44 -8.74 -16.14
N CYS A 139 -16.83 -9.68 -15.40
CA CYS A 139 -15.74 -9.36 -14.48
C CYS A 139 -14.54 -8.77 -15.21
N LEU A 140 -14.20 -9.27 -16.40
CA LEU A 140 -13.11 -8.73 -17.23
C LEU A 140 -13.41 -7.30 -17.70
N GLY A 141 -14.66 -7.00 -18.06
CA GLY A 141 -15.09 -5.63 -18.36
C GLY A 141 -14.97 -4.70 -17.15
N ALA A 142 -15.35 -5.17 -15.96
CA ALA A 142 -15.17 -4.43 -14.72
C ALA A 142 -13.67 -4.20 -14.41
N ASP A 143 -12.80 -5.18 -14.66
CA ASP A 143 -11.35 -5.05 -14.49
C ASP A 143 -10.79 -3.85 -15.29
N ILE A 144 -11.10 -3.80 -16.58
CA ILE A 144 -10.69 -2.70 -17.47
C ILE A 144 -11.19 -1.35 -16.96
N LEU A 145 -12.42 -1.29 -16.46
CA LEU A 145 -13.01 -0.05 -15.92
C LEU A 145 -12.24 0.45 -14.68
N PHE A 146 -11.81 -0.46 -13.81
CA PHE A 146 -11.21 -0.08 -12.52
C PHE A 146 -9.67 -0.03 -12.50
N ILE A 147 -8.97 -0.59 -13.48
CA ILE A 147 -7.51 -0.48 -13.58
C ILE A 147 -7.04 0.99 -13.70
N PRO A 148 -7.62 1.87 -14.57
CA PRO A 148 -7.14 3.24 -14.70
C PRO A 148 -7.28 4.08 -13.41
N PRO A 149 -8.43 4.06 -12.69
CA PRO A 149 -8.52 4.69 -11.36
C PRO A 149 -7.53 4.12 -10.34
N SER A 150 -7.27 2.80 -10.38
CA SER A 150 -6.29 2.15 -9.50
C SER A 150 -4.86 2.63 -9.77
N ILE A 151 -4.50 2.81 -11.05
CA ILE A 151 -3.20 3.38 -11.45
C ILE A 151 -3.08 4.82 -10.96
N ALA A 152 -4.10 5.66 -11.22
CA ALA A 152 -4.09 7.07 -10.85
C ALA A 152 -3.95 7.27 -9.33
N THR A 153 -4.71 6.51 -8.54
CA THR A 153 -4.62 6.54 -7.07
C THR A 153 -3.29 5.97 -6.57
N GLY A 154 -2.70 5.01 -7.28
CA GLY A 154 -1.33 4.53 -7.04
C GLY A 154 -0.27 5.63 -7.20
N PHE A 155 -0.35 6.43 -8.27
CA PHE A 155 0.54 7.58 -8.47
C PHE A 155 0.37 8.65 -7.38
N LEU A 156 -0.88 8.99 -7.03
CA LEU A 156 -1.17 9.92 -5.94
C LEU A 156 -0.55 9.43 -4.62
N THR A 157 -0.73 8.15 -4.30
CA THR A 157 -0.16 7.52 -3.10
C THR A 157 1.36 7.59 -3.11
N TRP A 158 2.00 7.33 -4.25
CA TRP A 158 3.45 7.43 -4.39
C TRP A 158 3.95 8.85 -4.15
N TRP A 159 3.26 9.86 -4.68
CA TRP A 159 3.64 11.26 -4.51
C TRP A 159 3.46 11.72 -3.07
N VAL A 160 2.28 11.49 -2.48
CA VAL A 160 1.95 11.97 -1.13
C VAL A 160 2.79 11.27 -0.06
N ASN A 161 2.94 9.94 -0.15
CA ASN A 161 3.55 9.18 0.95
C ASN A 161 5.06 8.99 0.79
N TYR A 162 5.55 9.02 -0.44
CA TYR A 162 6.95 8.74 -0.75
C TYR A 162 7.64 9.90 -1.48
N GLN A 163 7.00 11.08 -1.55
CA GLN A 163 7.56 12.31 -2.10
C GLN A 163 8.06 12.13 -3.55
N ALA A 164 7.40 11.25 -4.32
CA ALA A 164 7.82 10.87 -5.67
C ALA A 164 9.28 10.38 -5.78
N LYS A 165 9.86 9.88 -4.68
CA LYS A 165 11.23 9.34 -4.70
C LYS A 165 11.29 8.07 -5.56
N PRO A 166 12.36 7.89 -6.35
CA PRO A 166 12.51 6.71 -7.20
C PRO A 166 12.64 5.45 -6.34
N MET A 167 11.68 4.54 -6.49
CA MET A 167 11.61 3.30 -5.70
C MET A 167 11.46 2.10 -6.64
N LYS A 168 12.32 1.09 -6.48
CA LYS A 168 12.25 -0.14 -7.29
C LYS A 168 10.86 -0.83 -7.21
N PRO A 169 10.24 -1.03 -6.03
CA PRO A 169 8.91 -1.62 -5.94
C PRO A 169 7.83 -0.81 -6.68
N VAL A 170 7.87 0.52 -6.57
CA VAL A 170 6.92 1.41 -7.25
C VAL A 170 7.06 1.32 -8.77
N ARG A 171 8.29 1.35 -9.30
CA ARG A 171 8.52 1.21 -10.74
C ARG A 171 7.96 -0.12 -11.28
N ILE A 172 8.21 -1.23 -10.57
CA ILE A 172 7.68 -2.55 -10.95
C ILE A 172 6.15 -2.50 -10.99
N LYS A 173 5.51 -1.95 -9.95
CA LYS A 173 4.04 -1.80 -9.92
C LYS A 173 3.53 -0.98 -11.11
N ILE A 174 4.18 0.15 -11.44
CA ILE A 174 3.79 0.99 -12.59
C ILE A 174 3.83 0.17 -13.88
N TYR A 175 4.97 -0.44 -14.21
CA TYR A 175 5.12 -1.23 -15.44
C TYR A 175 4.10 -2.37 -15.52
N PHE A 176 3.98 -3.16 -14.45
CA PHE A 176 3.05 -4.29 -14.41
C PHE A 176 1.59 -3.85 -14.47
N SER A 177 1.22 -2.67 -13.95
CA SER A 177 -0.16 -2.17 -14.04
C SER A 177 -0.54 -1.78 -15.48
N PHE A 178 0.37 -1.19 -16.24
CA PHE A 178 0.13 -0.90 -17.66
C PHE A 178 0.11 -2.18 -18.51
N ILE A 179 0.98 -3.15 -18.19
CA ILE A 179 0.94 -4.47 -18.83
C ILE A 179 -0.39 -5.17 -18.51
N LEU A 180 -0.85 -5.12 -17.26
CA LEU A 180 -2.15 -5.70 -16.87
C LEU A 180 -3.29 -5.09 -17.67
N LEU A 181 -3.33 -3.75 -17.79
CA LEU A 181 -4.35 -3.06 -18.59
C LEU A 181 -4.32 -3.51 -20.05
N ALA A 182 -3.13 -3.60 -20.65
CA ALA A 182 -2.99 -4.04 -22.04
C ALA A 182 -3.46 -5.49 -22.21
N VAL A 183 -3.07 -6.40 -21.32
CA VAL A 183 -3.48 -7.82 -21.36
C VAL A 183 -4.99 -7.95 -21.15
N ALA A 184 -5.58 -7.20 -20.21
CA ALA A 184 -7.02 -7.21 -19.95
C ALA A 184 -7.81 -6.74 -21.19
N ILE A 185 -7.38 -5.65 -21.83
CA ILE A 185 -7.98 -5.16 -23.08
C ILE A 185 -7.84 -6.21 -24.19
N ILE A 186 -6.66 -6.81 -24.34
CA ILE A 186 -6.43 -7.86 -25.33
C ILE A 186 -7.35 -9.06 -25.06
N ALA A 187 -7.47 -9.53 -23.82
CA ALA A 187 -8.35 -10.62 -23.46
C ALA A 187 -9.82 -10.29 -23.76
N PHE A 188 -10.26 -9.08 -23.44
CA PHE A 188 -11.63 -8.63 -23.66
C PHE A 188 -11.95 -8.54 -25.15
N LEU A 189 -11.06 -7.95 -25.94
CA LEU A 189 -11.19 -7.89 -27.40
C LEU A 189 -11.09 -9.28 -28.03
N TRP A 190 -10.20 -10.14 -27.54
CA TRP A 190 -10.08 -11.53 -27.99
C TRP A 190 -11.40 -12.24 -27.82
N ARG A 191 -12.03 -12.15 -26.65
CA ARG A 191 -13.36 -12.72 -26.40
C ARG A 191 -14.38 -12.17 -27.42
N ILE A 192 -14.44 -10.86 -27.64
CA ILE A 192 -15.46 -10.27 -28.53
C ILE A 192 -15.25 -10.68 -30.00
N LEU A 193 -14.00 -10.76 -30.44
CA LEU A 193 -13.65 -10.94 -31.85
C LEU A 193 -13.50 -12.41 -32.26
N SER A 194 -13.25 -13.31 -31.31
CA SER A 194 -13.03 -14.74 -31.56
C SER A 194 -14.28 -15.56 -31.23
N PRO A 195 -14.98 -16.11 -32.24
CA PRO A 195 -16.21 -16.87 -32.06
C PRO A 195 -16.05 -18.14 -31.22
N GLU A 196 -14.86 -18.69 -31.06
CA GLU A 196 -14.62 -19.89 -30.25
C GLU A 196 -13.86 -19.60 -28.95
N ALA A 197 -13.56 -18.34 -28.64
CA ALA A 197 -12.86 -17.99 -27.39
C ALA A 197 -13.66 -18.34 -26.13
N PHE A 198 -14.99 -18.47 -26.23
CA PHE A 198 -15.86 -18.92 -25.14
C PHE A 198 -16.13 -20.43 -25.16
N ALA A 199 -15.63 -21.18 -26.15
CA ALA A 199 -15.97 -22.58 -26.34
C ALA A 199 -15.09 -23.54 -25.53
N LEU A 200 -15.60 -24.77 -25.32
CA LEU A 200 -14.87 -25.86 -24.68
C LEU A 200 -13.89 -26.50 -25.68
N GLY A 201 -12.61 -26.15 -25.53
CA GLY A 201 -11.53 -26.65 -26.40
C GLY A 201 -11.29 -25.78 -27.64
N GLY A 202 -10.21 -26.06 -28.36
CA GLY A 202 -9.77 -25.26 -29.51
C GLY A 202 -8.63 -24.29 -29.18
N LYS A 203 -7.97 -23.78 -30.23
CA LYS A 203 -6.78 -22.91 -30.07
C LYS A 203 -7.15 -21.54 -29.48
N GLU A 204 -8.31 -21.00 -29.85
CA GLU A 204 -8.79 -19.68 -29.38
C GLU A 204 -9.09 -19.70 -27.87
N ALA A 205 -9.74 -20.76 -27.38
CA ALA A 205 -10.03 -20.96 -25.96
C ALA A 205 -8.76 -21.13 -25.13
N ILE A 206 -7.73 -21.82 -25.66
CA ILE A 206 -6.42 -21.95 -24.99
C ILE A 206 -5.73 -20.59 -24.88
N ILE A 207 -5.71 -19.79 -25.96
CA ILE A 207 -5.13 -18.45 -25.93
C ILE A 207 -5.86 -17.57 -24.91
N TYR A 208 -7.19 -17.61 -24.90
CA TYR A 208 -8.00 -16.86 -23.94
C TYR A 208 -7.69 -17.27 -22.49
N LEU A 209 -7.63 -18.58 -22.20
CA LEU A 209 -7.24 -19.10 -20.89
C LEU A 209 -5.84 -18.62 -20.47
N MET A 210 -4.86 -18.63 -21.38
CA MET A 210 -3.50 -18.15 -21.12
C MET A 210 -3.45 -16.65 -20.81
N LEU A 211 -4.28 -15.84 -21.49
CA LEU A 211 -4.42 -14.42 -21.17
C LEU A 211 -4.97 -14.24 -19.76
N LEU A 212 -6.07 -14.92 -19.39
CA LEU A 212 -6.65 -14.86 -18.04
C LEU A 212 -5.65 -15.34 -16.96
N LEU A 213 -4.89 -16.40 -17.23
CA LEU A 213 -3.84 -16.89 -16.33
C LEU A 213 -2.73 -15.85 -16.15
N SER A 214 -2.29 -15.21 -17.24
CA SER A 214 -1.25 -14.20 -17.18
C SER A 214 -1.69 -12.98 -16.34
N MET A 215 -2.96 -12.58 -16.42
CA MET A 215 -3.52 -11.51 -15.58
C MET A 215 -3.41 -11.85 -14.10
N ALA A 216 -3.78 -13.07 -13.71
CA ALA A 216 -3.68 -13.53 -12.32
C ALA A 216 -2.22 -13.51 -11.81
N VAL A 217 -1.24 -13.85 -12.64
CA VAL A 217 0.19 -13.76 -12.30
C VAL A 217 0.63 -12.31 -12.16
N ILE A 218 0.28 -11.45 -13.13
CA ILE A 218 0.66 -10.03 -13.14
C ILE A 218 0.12 -9.31 -11.91
N VAL A 219 -1.17 -9.48 -11.60
CA VAL A 219 -1.80 -8.84 -10.42
C VAL A 219 -1.21 -9.36 -9.11
N SER A 220 -0.81 -10.64 -9.05
CA SER A 220 -0.10 -11.20 -7.90
C SER A 220 1.27 -10.54 -7.69
N VAL A 221 2.01 -10.25 -8.78
CA VAL A 221 3.28 -9.50 -8.71
C VAL A 221 3.04 -8.07 -8.20
N ILE A 222 2.02 -7.38 -8.72
CA ILE A 222 1.65 -6.03 -8.24
C ILE A 222 1.31 -6.06 -6.76
N GLY A 223 0.51 -7.05 -6.33
CA GLY A 223 0.12 -7.29 -4.95
C GLY A 223 1.31 -7.57 -4.04
N PHE A 224 2.26 -8.41 -4.46
CA PHE A 224 3.47 -8.74 -3.70
C PHE A 224 4.33 -7.50 -3.42
N TYR A 225 4.65 -6.71 -4.47
CA TYR A 225 5.42 -5.48 -4.30
C TYR A 225 4.64 -4.38 -3.59
N GLY A 226 3.30 -4.37 -3.70
CA GLY A 226 2.43 -3.49 -2.95
C GLY A 226 2.44 -3.80 -1.45
N GLY A 227 2.22 -5.06 -1.09
CA GLY A 227 2.27 -5.53 0.29
C GLY A 227 3.63 -5.30 0.94
N GLY A 228 4.73 -5.47 0.19
CA GLY A 228 6.08 -5.19 0.69
C GLY A 228 6.36 -3.71 1.02
N LEU A 229 5.58 -2.76 0.48
CA LEU A 229 5.66 -1.34 0.84
C LEU A 229 4.92 -1.03 2.15
N THR A 230 3.90 -1.81 2.49
CA THR A 230 3.12 -1.67 3.73
C THR A 230 3.69 -2.52 4.87
N PHE A 231 4.19 -3.70 4.53
CA PHE A 231 4.76 -4.70 5.45
C PHE A 231 6.18 -5.07 4.96
N PRO A 232 7.17 -4.20 5.20
CA PRO A 232 8.54 -4.47 4.80
C PRO A 232 9.05 -5.74 5.50
N HIS A 233 9.68 -6.63 4.73
CA HIS A 233 10.34 -7.80 5.28
C HIS A 233 11.67 -7.37 5.90
N GLU A 234 11.98 -7.89 7.09
CA GLU A 234 13.34 -7.78 7.64
C GLU A 234 14.31 -8.42 6.64
N LYS A 235 15.30 -7.63 6.19
CA LYS A 235 16.42 -8.19 5.43
C LYS A 235 17.19 -9.10 6.40
N LYS A 236 17.15 -10.41 6.16
CA LYS A 236 18.10 -11.35 6.74
C LYS A 236 19.51 -11.07 6.21
#